data_AF-A0A848M9T4-F1
#
_entry.id   AF-A0A848M9T4-F1
#
_cell.length_a   1.000
_cell.length_b   1.000
_cell.length_c   1.000
_cell.angle_alpha   90.00
_cell.angle_beta   90.00
_cell.angle_gamma   90.00
#
_symmetry.space_group_name_H-M   'P 1'
#
loop_
_entity.id
_entity.type
_entity.pdbx_description
1 polymer ?
#
loop_
_entity_poly.entity_id
_entity_poly.type
_entity_poly.pdbx_seq_one_letter_code
_entity_poly.pdbx_strand_id
1 'polypeptide(L)'
;MNRIILSVMIICLMTACNNKPSNDSQPVGTSPEHPPAELEQSVEEPSLAEPEAPVYIELGDYEGDQLEIVQLLNQRIQYLWGNNETDYLKLIQEGSPLNSFPSYKIMKISLLSEISIQEQNNVFQAKKDGVGWKIYDID
;
A
#
# COMPACT_ATOMS: atom_id res chain seq x y z
N MET A 1 14.98 -38.78 -16.64
CA MET A 1 16.20 -37.95 -16.81
C MET A 1 15.95 -36.55 -17.41
N ASN A 2 14.71 -36.01 -17.41
CA ASN A 2 14.43 -34.66 -17.96
C ASN A 2 14.11 -33.59 -16.90
N ARG A 3 14.24 -33.89 -15.60
CA ARG A 3 13.96 -32.94 -14.51
C ARG A 3 15.21 -32.27 -13.92
N ILE A 4 16.41 -32.80 -14.18
CA ILE A 4 17.67 -32.21 -13.68
C ILE A 4 18.21 -31.16 -14.67
N ILE A 5 17.93 -31.32 -15.97
CA ILE A 5 18.45 -30.42 -17.02
C ILE A 5 17.80 -29.03 -16.98
N LEU A 6 16.53 -28.92 -16.56
CA LEU A 6 15.84 -27.62 -16.50
C LEU A 6 16.30 -26.75 -15.32
N SER A 7 16.81 -27.36 -14.24
CA SER A 7 17.30 -26.66 -13.05
C SER A 7 18.68 -26.01 -13.23
N VAL A 8 19.44 -26.41 -14.26
CA VAL A 8 20.78 -25.85 -14.55
C VAL A 8 20.69 -24.62 -15.47
N MET A 9 19.61 -24.47 -16.25
CA MET A 9 19.43 -23.38 -17.21
C MET A 9 18.97 -22.05 -16.59
N ILE A 10 18.34 -22.05 -15.40
CA ILE A 10 17.82 -20.82 -14.76
C ILE A 10 18.91 -20.09 -13.94
N ILE A 11 19.96 -20.79 -13.49
CA ILE A 11 21.03 -20.21 -12.68
C ILE A 11 21.99 -19.34 -13.51
N CYS A 12 21.94 -19.42 -14.85
CA CYS A 12 22.88 -18.72 -15.74
C CYS A 12 22.51 -17.28 -16.12
N LEU A 13 21.39 -16.70 -15.64
CA LEU A 13 20.89 -15.40 -16.13
C LEU A 13 21.16 -14.18 -15.23
N MET A 14 21.87 -14.30 -14.11
CA MET A 14 22.04 -13.18 -13.17
C MET A 14 23.49 -12.74 -12.92
N THR A 15 24.37 -12.89 -13.91
CA THR A 15 25.70 -12.26 -13.90
C THR A 15 25.95 -11.47 -15.17
N ALA A 16 25.82 -10.14 -15.02
CA ALA A 16 26.66 -9.09 -15.61
C ALA A 16 25.82 -7.96 -16.24
N CYS A 17 25.81 -6.80 -15.57
CA CYS A 17 26.19 -5.54 -16.19
C CYS A 17 26.80 -4.65 -15.10
N ASN A 18 28.12 -4.73 -15.03
CA ASN A 18 29.02 -3.88 -14.27
C ASN A 18 29.32 -2.63 -15.10
N ASN A 19 28.71 -1.49 -14.78
CA ASN A 19 29.07 -0.21 -15.38
C ASN A 19 29.74 0.67 -14.33
N LYS A 20 31.07 0.63 -14.32
CA LYS A 20 31.92 1.63 -13.68
C LYS A 20 32.21 2.75 -14.68
N PRO A 21 32.19 4.01 -14.23
CA PRO A 21 33.30 4.88 -14.57
C PRO A 21 34.03 5.35 -13.30
N SER A 22 35.35 5.23 -13.38
CA SER A 22 36.31 5.77 -12.42
C SER A 22 36.24 7.29 -12.35
N ASN A 23 36.38 7.85 -11.15
CA ASN A 23 37.36 8.92 -10.99
C ASN A 23 38.05 8.75 -9.63
N ASP A 24 39.35 8.48 -9.70
CA ASP A 24 40.27 8.50 -8.57
C ASP A 24 40.53 9.95 -8.17
N SER A 25 40.57 10.23 -6.86
CA SER A 25 41.68 10.96 -6.23
C SER A 25 41.49 10.98 -4.71
N GLN A 26 42.46 10.37 -4.04
CA GLN A 26 42.61 10.27 -2.59
C GLN A 26 43.46 11.49 -2.06
N PRO A 27 43.92 11.56 -0.79
CA PRO A 27 43.75 12.72 0.10
C PRO A 27 45.08 13.44 0.44
N VAL A 28 45.08 14.28 1.49
CA VAL A 28 46.20 14.81 2.32
C VAL A 28 46.50 16.31 2.16
N GLY A 29 46.50 17.05 3.28
CA GLY A 29 47.41 18.20 3.47
C GLY A 29 46.89 19.43 4.23
N THR A 30 47.12 19.46 5.54
CA THR A 30 47.08 20.50 6.59
C THR A 30 47.49 21.98 6.25
N SER A 31 46.62 22.96 6.62
CA SER A 31 46.76 24.29 7.33
C SER A 31 47.90 25.32 7.03
N PRO A 32 47.85 26.64 7.42
CA PRO A 32 46.85 27.44 8.19
C PRO A 32 46.54 28.92 7.70
N GLU A 33 45.73 29.65 8.51
CA GLU A 33 45.47 31.13 8.60
C GLU A 33 44.48 31.76 7.59
N HIS A 34 43.45 32.57 7.93
CA HIS A 34 42.93 33.23 9.15
C HIS A 34 41.46 33.72 8.84
N PRO A 35 40.55 33.95 9.83
CA PRO A 35 39.10 33.99 9.63
C PRO A 35 38.53 35.41 9.34
N PRO A 36 37.28 35.49 8.85
CA PRO A 36 36.32 36.25 9.64
C PRO A 36 34.87 35.70 9.62
N ALA A 37 34.21 35.96 10.75
CA ALA A 37 32.75 35.98 10.96
C ALA A 37 32.04 34.62 11.05
N GLU A 38 31.91 34.14 12.29
CA GLU A 38 30.74 33.36 12.73
C GLU A 38 29.47 34.13 12.36
N LEU A 39 28.81 33.70 11.29
CA LEU A 39 27.36 33.77 11.21
C LEU A 39 26.88 32.52 11.93
N GLU A 40 26.37 32.70 13.15
CA GLU A 40 25.57 31.70 13.82
C GLU A 40 24.34 31.43 12.95
N GLN A 41 24.50 30.51 12.00
CA GLN A 41 23.41 29.89 11.30
C GLN A 41 22.78 28.94 12.29
N SER A 42 21.89 29.50 13.11
CA SER A 42 20.90 28.76 13.88
C SER A 42 20.17 27.87 12.88
N VAL A 43 20.56 26.60 12.87
CA VAL A 43 19.81 25.55 12.19
C VAL A 43 18.55 25.41 13.01
N GLU A 44 17.53 26.17 12.65
CA GLU A 44 16.15 25.88 13.03
C GLU A 44 15.87 24.46 12.51
N GLU A 45 15.95 23.50 13.43
CA GLU A 45 15.44 22.16 13.22
C GLU A 45 13.97 22.33 12.81
N PRO A 46 13.56 21.86 11.62
CA PRO A 46 12.18 22.05 11.18
C PRO A 46 11.30 21.33 12.20
N SER A 47 10.54 22.09 12.98
CA SER A 47 9.60 21.54 13.95
C SER A 47 8.65 20.64 13.16
N LEU A 48 8.80 19.33 13.36
CA LEU A 48 7.97 18.33 12.72
C LEU A 48 6.56 18.53 13.29
N ALA A 49 5.74 19.31 12.58
CA ALA A 49 4.36 19.55 12.97
C ALA A 49 3.69 18.19 13.21
N GLU A 50 3.01 18.04 14.35
CA GLU A 50 2.29 16.82 14.64
C GLU A 50 1.31 16.54 13.50
N PRO A 51 1.25 15.29 13.01
CA PRO A 51 0.43 14.97 11.86
C PRO A 51 -1.04 15.20 12.21
N GLU A 52 -1.74 15.98 11.38
CA GLU A 52 -3.14 16.33 11.59
C GLU A 52 -4.01 15.08 11.79
N ALA A 53 -4.99 15.17 12.70
CA ALA A 53 -5.91 14.07 12.98
C ALA A 53 -6.74 13.68 11.73
N PRO A 54 -7.13 12.40 11.60
CA PRO A 54 -7.92 11.97 10.45
C PRO A 54 -9.33 12.54 10.49
N VAL A 55 -9.89 12.76 9.31
CA VAL A 55 -11.27 13.20 9.09
C VAL A 55 -12.13 12.00 8.73
N TYR A 56 -13.20 11.80 9.50
CA TYR A 56 -14.18 10.75 9.31
C TYR A 56 -15.37 11.24 8.49
N ILE A 57 -16.06 10.33 7.82
CA ILE A 57 -17.33 10.60 7.13
C ILE A 57 -18.44 10.65 8.18
N GLU A 58 -19.28 11.69 8.13
CA GLU A 58 -20.46 11.82 9.00
C GLU A 58 -21.48 10.71 8.70
N LEU A 59 -22.09 10.13 9.74
CA LEU A 59 -22.98 8.97 9.58
C LEU A 59 -24.45 9.35 9.35
N GLY A 60 -24.84 10.58 9.65
CA GLY A 60 -26.26 11.00 9.71
C GLY A 60 -27.01 10.94 8.38
N ASP A 61 -26.30 10.90 7.26
CA ASP A 61 -26.87 10.89 5.92
C ASP A 61 -27.02 9.48 5.31
N TYR A 62 -26.68 8.43 6.07
CA TYR A 62 -26.63 7.05 5.57
C TYR A 62 -27.48 6.10 6.42
N GLU A 63 -28.13 5.15 5.75
CA GLU A 63 -28.95 4.11 6.37
C GLU A 63 -28.67 2.73 5.76
N GLY A 64 -29.06 1.66 6.46
CA GLY A 64 -28.91 0.28 5.99
C GLY A 64 -27.47 -0.05 5.54
N ASP A 65 -27.33 -0.71 4.40
CA ASP A 65 -26.04 -1.13 3.86
C ASP A 65 -25.11 0.06 3.55
N GLN A 66 -25.64 1.24 3.20
CA GLN A 66 -24.82 2.44 2.99
C GLN A 66 -24.12 2.84 4.30
N LEU A 67 -24.86 2.80 5.42
CA LEU A 67 -24.33 3.09 6.74
C LEU A 67 -23.22 2.10 7.11
N GLU A 68 -23.42 0.81 6.85
CA GLU A 68 -22.42 -0.23 7.11
C GLU A 68 -21.12 0.01 6.33
N ILE A 69 -21.23 0.37 5.04
CA ILE A 69 -20.06 0.70 4.22
C ILE A 69 -19.32 1.93 4.79
N VAL A 70 -20.04 2.99 5.16
CA VAL A 70 -19.42 4.21 5.69
C VAL A 70 -18.77 3.94 7.05
N GLN A 71 -19.39 3.13 7.91
CA GLN A 71 -18.78 2.68 9.16
C GLN A 71 -17.50 1.89 8.92
N LEU A 72 -17.50 0.98 7.94
CA LEU A 72 -16.31 0.22 7.56
C LEU A 72 -15.17 1.12 7.07
N LEU A 73 -15.49 2.15 6.26
CA LEU A 73 -14.51 3.14 5.81
C LEU A 73 -13.90 3.92 6.99
N ASN A 74 -14.74 4.36 7.94
CA ASN A 74 -14.29 5.07 9.13
C ASN A 74 -13.44 4.17 10.04
N GLN A 75 -13.84 2.92 10.26
CA GLN A 75 -13.06 1.93 11.02
C GLN A 75 -11.69 1.69 10.39
N ARG A 76 -11.64 1.58 9.06
CA ARG A 76 -10.38 1.43 8.34
C ARG A 76 -9.44 2.62 8.59
N ILE A 77 -9.95 3.85 8.51
CA ILE A 77 -9.17 5.06 8.83
C ILE A 77 -8.67 5.00 10.27
N GLN A 78 -9.55 4.67 11.22
CA GLN A 78 -9.23 4.58 12.64
C GLN A 78 -8.11 3.57 12.92
N TYR A 79 -8.20 2.36 12.37
CA TYR A 79 -7.19 1.33 12.59
C TYR A 79 -5.84 1.67 11.96
N LEU A 80 -5.84 2.24 10.75
CA LEU A 80 -4.59 2.68 10.09
C LEU A 80 -3.94 3.84 10.83
N TRP A 81 -4.73 4.81 11.30
CA TRP A 81 -4.22 5.94 12.06
C TRP A 81 -3.60 5.53 13.39
N GLY A 82 -4.28 4.62 14.11
CA GLY A 82 -3.88 4.10 15.41
C GLY A 82 -2.89 2.93 15.37
N ASN A 83 -2.38 2.55 14.20
CA ASN A 83 -1.51 1.37 14.01
C ASN A 83 -2.10 0.07 14.62
N ASN A 84 -3.42 -0.10 14.55
CA ASN A 84 -4.11 -1.28 15.08
C ASN A 84 -4.22 -2.36 14.01
N GLU A 85 -3.13 -3.10 13.84
CA GLU A 85 -3.04 -4.18 12.85
C GLU A 85 -4.04 -5.31 13.11
N THR A 86 -4.19 -5.72 14.36
CA THR A 86 -5.06 -6.87 14.70
C THR A 86 -6.51 -6.62 14.33
N ASP A 87 -7.06 -5.45 14.64
CA ASP A 87 -8.46 -5.14 14.29
C ASP A 87 -8.63 -4.78 12.82
N TYR A 88 -7.61 -4.18 12.19
CA TYR A 88 -7.61 -3.98 10.74
C TYR A 88 -7.72 -5.29 9.97
N LEU A 89 -6.95 -6.32 10.36
CA LEU A 89 -6.98 -7.61 9.67
C LEU A 89 -8.31 -8.35 9.85
N LYS A 90 -9.12 -8.03 10.87
CA LYS A 90 -10.48 -8.57 11.02
C LYS A 90 -11.45 -8.01 9.98
N LEU A 91 -11.16 -6.85 9.38
CA LEU A 91 -11.96 -6.30 8.28
C LEU A 91 -11.74 -7.04 6.97
N ILE A 92 -10.72 -7.89 6.90
CA ILE A 92 -10.31 -8.59 5.70
C ILE A 92 -10.84 -10.01 5.75
N GLN A 93 -11.49 -10.42 4.66
CA GLN A 93 -11.96 -11.79 4.50
C GLN A 93 -10.77 -12.78 4.46
N GLU A 94 -10.92 -13.90 5.17
CA GLU A 94 -9.94 -14.99 5.12
C GLU A 94 -9.74 -15.48 3.67
N GLY A 95 -8.48 -15.67 3.26
CA GLY A 95 -8.13 -16.06 1.90
C GLY A 95 -8.08 -14.90 0.88
N SER A 96 -8.36 -13.67 1.31
CA SER A 96 -8.16 -12.47 0.50
C SER A 96 -6.68 -12.35 0.04
N PRO A 97 -6.41 -11.92 -1.21
CA PRO A 97 -5.06 -11.59 -1.65
C PRO A 97 -4.50 -10.35 -0.94
N LEU A 98 -5.36 -9.51 -0.38
CA LEU A 98 -4.98 -8.43 0.54
C LEU A 98 -5.00 -9.02 1.95
N ASN A 99 -3.84 -9.35 2.51
CA ASN A 99 -3.72 -10.07 3.79
C ASN A 99 -2.69 -9.44 4.75
N SER A 100 -2.31 -8.18 4.51
CA SER A 100 -1.30 -7.47 5.29
C SER A 100 -1.77 -6.09 5.74
N PHE A 101 -1.14 -5.60 6.80
CA PHE A 101 -1.33 -4.23 7.26
C PHE A 101 -0.58 -3.24 6.36
N PRO A 102 -1.25 -2.22 5.80
CA PRO A 102 -0.58 -1.20 5.00
C PRO A 102 0.44 -0.39 5.79
N SER A 103 1.52 0.02 5.13
CA SER A 103 2.54 0.91 5.72
C SER A 103 2.19 2.40 5.66
N TYR A 104 1.07 2.76 5.03
CA TYR A 104 0.59 4.14 4.89
C TYR A 104 -0.56 4.44 5.85
N LYS A 105 -0.78 5.72 6.11
CA LYS A 105 -1.94 6.23 6.84
C LYS A 105 -2.93 6.88 5.88
N ILE A 106 -4.22 6.81 6.20
CA ILE A 106 -5.29 7.51 5.48
C ILE A 106 -5.75 8.67 6.35
N MET A 107 -5.69 9.90 5.82
CA MET A 107 -6.14 11.10 6.55
C MET A 107 -7.62 11.39 6.32
N LYS A 108 -8.12 11.16 5.11
CA LYS A 108 -9.49 11.46 4.71
C LYS A 108 -9.91 10.57 3.56
N ILE A 109 -11.16 10.13 3.57
CA ILE A 109 -11.82 9.53 2.41
C ILE A 109 -12.90 10.50 1.94
N SER A 110 -13.05 10.64 0.62
CA SER A 110 -14.10 11.44 0.00
C SER A 110 -14.82 10.58 -1.02
N LEU A 111 -16.15 10.57 -0.94
CA LEU A 111 -16.97 9.88 -1.93
C LEU A 111 -17.06 10.76 -3.17
N LEU A 112 -16.77 10.19 -4.34
CA LEU A 112 -16.86 10.90 -5.62
C LEU A 112 -18.30 10.98 -6.13
N SER A 113 -19.17 10.12 -5.61
CA SER A 113 -20.59 10.02 -5.92
C SER A 113 -21.33 9.40 -4.73
N GLU A 114 -22.65 9.45 -4.78
CA GLU A 114 -23.49 8.72 -3.83
C GLU A 114 -23.25 7.21 -3.91
N ILE A 115 -23.43 6.53 -2.77
CA ILE A 115 -23.35 5.07 -2.67
C ILE A 115 -24.70 4.50 -3.09
N SER A 116 -24.76 3.83 -4.24
CA SER A 116 -25.95 3.10 -4.68
C SER A 116 -25.69 1.60 -4.56
N ILE A 117 -26.51 0.91 -3.79
CA ILE A 117 -26.42 -0.55 -3.59
C ILE A 117 -27.62 -1.17 -4.28
N GLN A 118 -27.37 -2.13 -5.15
CA GLN A 118 -28.41 -2.88 -5.85
C GLN A 118 -28.19 -4.36 -5.57
N GLU A 119 -29.24 -5.04 -5.13
CA GLU A 119 -29.24 -6.49 -5.01
C GLU A 119 -29.10 -7.11 -6.40
N GLN A 120 -28.06 -7.93 -6.59
CA GLN A 120 -27.89 -8.71 -7.82
C GLN A 120 -28.52 -10.08 -7.64
N ASN A 121 -29.80 -10.19 -7.96
CA ASN A 121 -30.47 -11.48 -8.09
C ASN A 121 -30.02 -12.17 -9.40
N ASN A 122 -29.75 -13.47 -9.33
CA ASN A 122 -29.30 -14.36 -10.42
C ASN A 122 -27.82 -14.19 -10.83
N VAL A 123 -26.89 -14.48 -9.92
CA VAL A 123 -25.48 -14.65 -10.29
C VAL A 123 -25.34 -15.99 -10.99
N PHE A 124 -24.90 -15.99 -12.25
CA PHE A 124 -24.74 -17.23 -13.00
C PHE A 124 -23.27 -17.66 -13.09
N GLN A 125 -22.98 -18.94 -12.85
CA GLN A 125 -21.68 -19.54 -13.16
C GLN A 125 -21.70 -20.12 -14.57
N ALA A 126 -20.76 -19.71 -15.43
CA ALA A 126 -20.54 -20.36 -16.71
C ALA A 126 -19.35 -21.32 -16.63
N LYS A 127 -19.60 -22.62 -16.86
CA LYS A 127 -18.53 -23.63 -16.97
C LYS A 127 -18.43 -24.14 -18.38
N LYS A 128 -17.21 -24.18 -18.93
CA LYS A 128 -16.93 -24.85 -20.20
C LYS A 128 -16.79 -26.35 -19.94
N ASP A 129 -17.74 -27.12 -20.42
CA ASP A 129 -17.56 -28.57 -20.56
C ASP A 129 -17.05 -28.86 -21.98
N GLY A 130 -16.52 -30.06 -22.22
CA GLY A 130 -15.91 -30.45 -23.50
C GLY A 130 -16.83 -30.35 -24.73
N VAL A 131 -18.08 -29.93 -24.56
CA VAL A 131 -19.11 -29.80 -25.59
C VAL A 131 -19.63 -28.35 -25.73
N GLY A 132 -19.50 -27.50 -24.70
CA GLY A 132 -19.91 -26.09 -24.80
C GLY A 132 -19.86 -25.33 -23.47
N TRP A 133 -20.52 -24.17 -23.45
CA TRP A 133 -20.73 -23.40 -22.21
C TRP A 133 -22.05 -23.82 -21.58
N LYS A 134 -22.01 -24.17 -20.29
CA LYS A 134 -23.20 -24.34 -19.46
C LYS A 134 -23.28 -23.21 -18.45
N ILE A 135 -24.47 -22.62 -18.33
CA ILE A 135 -24.79 -21.56 -17.39
C ILE A 135 -25.59 -22.19 -16.26
N TYR A 136 -25.17 -21.96 -15.02
CA TYR A 136 -25.79 -22.44 -13.80
C TYR A 136 -26.24 -21.24 -12.98
N ASP A 137 -27.42 -21.33 -12.39
CA ASP A 137 -27.79 -20.42 -11.31
C ASP A 137 -26.93 -20.73 -10.08
N ILE A 138 -26.51 -19.69 -9.36
CA ILE A 138 -25.82 -19.81 -8.09
C ILE A 138 -26.81 -19.32 -7.03
N ASP A 139 -27.58 -20.26 -6.48
CA ASP A 139 -28.38 -20.05 -5.26
C ASP A 139 -27.47 -19.81 -4.04
#